data_AF-A0A7V9TA72-F1
#
_entry.id   AF-A0A7V9TA72-F1
#
_cell.length_a   1.000
_cell.length_b   1.000
_cell.length_c   1.000
_cell.angle_alpha   90.00
_cell.angle_beta   90.00
_cell.angle_gamma   90.00
#
_symmetry.space_group_name_H-M   'P 1'
#
loop_
_entity.id
_entity.type
_entity.pdbx_description
1 polymer ?
#
loop_
_entity_poly.entity_id
_entity_poly.type
_entity_poly.pdbx_seq_one_letter_code
_entity_poly.pdbx_strand_id
1 'polypeptide(L)'
;LDELTEYVEDPRPIQDKRPTTAAADVPDLTIVPEALGAVLDVSRFRGARVLEVGPKYGLHSHWIDRELEPSELVFSDFASDRNLHERWVGELQSPHRFVYGDLRQARELLDVEPFDLVFFLGVLYHSIHHIPLLGMLNRVTRSGGTMLFETTIDPRPDAVLRLRWQPESGKAKAVPTLQAVRMELAWTGWRSVRRFTDYRPGSSEALFLCEKTDELAEGADLADVVTPHRPPVPSR
;
A
#
# COMPACT_ATOMS: atom_id res chain seq x y z
N LEU A 1 -3.32 -19.96 3.76
CA LEU A 1 -3.59 -18.84 4.70
C LEU A 1 -4.48 -19.40 5.78
N ASP A 2 -4.44 -18.84 6.98
CA ASP A 2 -5.33 -19.27 8.07
C ASP A 2 -6.81 -19.08 7.68
N GLU A 3 -7.74 -19.67 8.44
CA GLU A 3 -9.19 -19.55 8.22
C GLU A 3 -9.72 -18.12 8.39
N LEU A 4 -8.87 -17.21 8.88
CA LEU A 4 -9.22 -15.84 9.21
C LEU A 4 -8.95 -14.86 8.05
N THR A 5 -8.26 -15.29 6.99
CA THR A 5 -7.90 -14.43 5.86
C THR A 5 -8.82 -14.65 4.67
N GLU A 6 -9.60 -13.62 4.33
CA GLU A 6 -10.37 -13.55 3.09
C GLU A 6 -9.49 -13.05 1.95
N TYR A 7 -9.44 -13.81 0.85
CA TYR A 7 -8.73 -13.42 -0.35
C TYR A 7 -9.61 -13.61 -1.58
N VAL A 8 -9.93 -12.51 -2.25
CA VAL A 8 -10.82 -12.49 -3.41
C VAL A 8 -10.07 -12.00 -4.64
N GLU A 9 -10.20 -12.73 -5.74
CA GLU A 9 -9.82 -12.23 -7.06
C GLU A 9 -11.00 -11.50 -7.68
N ASP A 10 -10.80 -10.23 -8.05
CA ASP A 10 -11.82 -9.37 -8.66
C ASP A 10 -11.44 -9.13 -10.14
N PRO A 11 -12.19 -9.71 -11.10
CA PRO A 11 -11.94 -9.56 -12.52
C PRO A 11 -12.55 -8.29 -13.11
N ARG A 12 -13.03 -7.34 -12.29
CA ARG A 12 -13.65 -6.11 -12.80
C ARG A 12 -12.74 -5.37 -13.78
N PRO A 13 -13.32 -4.75 -14.83
CA PRO A 13 -12.54 -3.98 -15.79
C PRO A 13 -11.76 -2.81 -15.15
N ILE A 14 -10.46 -2.71 -15.46
CA ILE A 14 -9.59 -1.60 -15.06
C ILE A 14 -8.92 -0.98 -16.29
N GLN A 15 -9.02 0.34 -16.42
CA GLN A 15 -8.49 1.12 -17.54
C GLN A 15 -6.99 1.42 -17.40
N ASP A 16 -6.19 0.43 -17.02
CA ASP A 16 -4.72 0.46 -17.05
C ASP A 16 -4.18 -0.88 -17.54
N LYS A 17 -3.76 -0.92 -18.80
CA LYS A 17 -3.23 -2.11 -19.48
C LYS A 17 -1.76 -1.98 -19.84
N ARG A 18 -1.06 -0.99 -19.27
CA ARG A 18 0.34 -0.77 -19.57
C ARG A 18 1.16 -1.99 -19.14
N PRO A 19 2.21 -2.36 -19.88
CA PRO A 19 2.99 -3.55 -19.56
C PRO A 19 3.91 -3.38 -18.34
N THR A 20 4.20 -2.14 -17.94
CA THR A 20 5.14 -1.80 -16.86
C THR A 20 4.86 -0.38 -16.33
N THR A 21 5.36 -0.07 -15.13
CA THR A 21 5.32 1.29 -14.56
C THR A 21 6.27 2.25 -15.27
N ALA A 22 7.37 1.74 -15.81
CA ALA A 22 8.41 2.51 -16.47
C ALA A 22 8.36 2.35 -18.00
N ALA A 23 7.75 3.30 -18.70
CA ALA A 23 7.91 3.46 -20.14
C ALA A 23 8.97 4.54 -20.43
N ALA A 24 9.64 4.47 -21.57
CA ALA A 24 10.75 5.39 -21.91
C ALA A 24 10.32 6.86 -22.02
N ASP A 25 9.03 7.11 -22.20
CA ASP A 25 8.37 8.38 -22.51
C ASP A 25 7.32 8.82 -21.48
N VAL A 26 7.06 8.00 -20.44
CA VAL A 26 6.05 8.27 -19.41
C VAL A 26 6.72 8.22 -18.03
N PRO A 27 6.43 9.17 -17.11
CA PRO A 27 6.88 9.08 -15.73
C PRO A 27 6.58 7.70 -15.15
N ASP A 28 7.50 7.18 -14.32
CA ASP A 28 7.31 5.93 -13.60
C ASP A 28 6.03 6.02 -12.76
N LEU A 29 5.00 5.31 -13.24
CA LEU A 29 3.63 5.47 -12.81
C LEU A 29 3.01 4.09 -12.55
N THR A 30 2.58 3.91 -11.30
CA THR A 30 1.70 2.85 -10.80
C THR A 30 0.33 2.93 -11.48
N ILE A 31 -0.77 2.46 -10.90
CA ILE A 31 -2.10 2.61 -11.50
C ILE A 31 -2.35 4.07 -11.96
N VAL A 32 -2.85 4.26 -13.19
CA VAL A 32 -3.19 5.61 -13.67
C VAL A 32 -4.32 6.25 -12.85
N PRO A 33 -4.32 7.58 -12.60
CA PRO A 33 -5.38 8.25 -11.87
C PRO A 33 -6.80 7.98 -12.42
N GLU A 34 -6.96 7.90 -13.73
CA GLU A 34 -8.24 7.65 -14.40
C GLU A 34 -8.84 6.28 -14.02
N ALA A 35 -8.00 5.32 -13.63
CA ALA A 35 -8.41 3.98 -13.25
C ALA A 35 -8.72 3.84 -11.75
N LEU A 36 -8.38 4.82 -10.91
CA LEU A 36 -8.59 4.74 -9.46
C LEU A 36 -10.07 4.62 -9.09
N GLY A 37 -10.96 5.32 -9.79
CA GLY A 37 -12.41 5.22 -9.56
C GLY A 37 -13.01 3.83 -9.84
N ALA A 38 -12.29 2.96 -10.56
CA ALA A 38 -12.72 1.57 -10.78
C ALA A 38 -12.39 0.65 -9.60
N VAL A 39 -11.42 1.03 -8.76
CA VAL A 39 -10.90 0.20 -7.66
C VAL A 39 -11.20 0.76 -6.28
N LEU A 40 -11.54 2.05 -6.19
CA LEU A 40 -11.92 2.72 -4.95
C LEU A 40 -13.37 3.21 -4.99
N ASP A 41 -14.08 3.04 -3.87
CA ASP A 41 -15.37 3.68 -3.64
C ASP A 41 -15.16 5.15 -3.23
N VAL A 42 -15.15 6.04 -4.22
CA VAL A 42 -14.99 7.48 -4.03
C VAL A 42 -16.00 8.06 -3.05
N SER A 43 -17.24 7.53 -3.04
CA SER A 43 -18.28 8.04 -2.16
C SER A 43 -18.02 7.71 -0.69
N ARG A 44 -17.48 6.52 -0.41
CA ARG A 44 -17.07 6.09 0.94
C ARG A 44 -15.95 6.95 1.51
N PHE A 45 -15.00 7.38 0.68
CA PHE A 45 -13.78 8.07 1.14
C PHE A 45 -13.81 9.59 0.95
N ARG A 46 -14.93 10.18 0.53
CA ARG A 46 -15.03 11.64 0.45
C ARG A 46 -14.91 12.27 1.86
N GLY A 47 -14.04 13.25 2.04
CA GLY A 47 -13.76 13.88 3.33
C GLY A 47 -12.91 13.04 4.30
N ALA A 48 -12.40 11.88 3.86
CA ALA A 48 -11.58 11.00 4.68
C ALA A 48 -10.23 11.62 5.07
N ARG A 49 -9.60 11.07 6.11
CA ARG A 49 -8.17 11.28 6.41
C ARG A 49 -7.36 10.30 5.56
N VAL A 50 -6.49 10.84 4.70
CA VAL A 50 -5.74 10.04 3.72
C VAL A 50 -4.25 10.12 3.99
N LEU A 51 -3.57 8.97 3.95
CA LEU A 51 -2.12 8.85 3.91
C LEU A 51 -1.69 8.43 2.50
N GLU A 52 -0.77 9.16 1.88
CA GLU A 52 -0.09 8.75 0.66
C GLU A 52 1.40 8.56 0.92
N VAL A 53 1.92 7.38 0.55
CA VAL A 53 3.35 7.05 0.72
C VAL A 53 4.05 7.10 -0.63
N GLY A 54 5.13 7.87 -0.72
CA GLY A 54 5.91 8.06 -1.93
C GLY A 54 5.16 8.78 -3.06
N PRO A 55 4.57 9.97 -2.82
CA PRO A 55 3.75 10.68 -3.82
C PRO A 55 4.53 11.11 -5.07
N LYS A 56 5.85 11.24 -4.96
CA LYS A 56 6.81 11.49 -6.06
C LYS A 56 6.41 12.68 -6.95
N TYR A 57 5.62 12.44 -7.99
CA TYR A 57 5.21 13.43 -8.99
C TYR A 57 3.80 14.03 -8.76
N GLY A 58 3.10 13.65 -7.70
CA GLY A 58 1.82 14.25 -7.31
C GLY A 58 0.60 13.80 -8.12
N LEU A 59 0.76 12.87 -9.06
CA LEU A 59 -0.32 12.44 -9.96
C LEU A 59 -1.50 11.83 -9.19
N HIS A 60 -1.24 10.94 -8.23
CA HIS A 60 -2.27 10.42 -7.34
C HIS A 60 -2.73 11.47 -6.35
N SER A 61 -1.83 12.30 -5.82
CA SER A 61 -2.15 13.38 -4.88
C SER A 61 -3.20 14.35 -5.44
N HIS A 62 -3.09 14.78 -6.69
CA HIS A 62 -4.11 15.64 -7.33
C HIS A 62 -5.45 14.93 -7.51
N TRP A 63 -5.43 13.64 -7.82
CA TRP A 63 -6.66 12.87 -7.92
C TRP A 63 -7.33 12.73 -6.55
N ILE A 64 -6.55 12.42 -5.51
CA ILE A 64 -7.02 12.33 -4.12
C ILE A 64 -7.65 13.66 -3.70
N ASP A 65 -6.94 14.77 -3.91
CA ASP A 65 -7.39 16.12 -3.59
C ASP A 65 -8.73 16.44 -4.27
N ARG A 66 -8.83 16.22 -5.58
CA ARG A 66 -10.01 16.56 -6.37
C ARG A 66 -11.20 15.63 -6.14
N GLU A 67 -10.97 14.33 -6.10
CA GLU A 67 -12.05 13.34 -6.11
C GLU A 67 -12.50 12.97 -4.71
N LEU A 68 -11.57 12.94 -3.74
CA LEU A 68 -11.87 12.56 -2.36
C LEU A 68 -12.04 13.78 -1.44
N GLU A 69 -11.53 14.97 -1.80
CA GLU A 69 -11.62 16.18 -0.96
C GLU A 69 -11.29 15.87 0.52
N PRO A 70 -10.11 15.29 0.82
CA PRO A 70 -9.82 14.77 2.14
C PRO A 70 -9.85 15.88 3.21
N SER A 71 -10.27 15.52 4.43
CA SER A 71 -10.19 16.42 5.58
C SER A 71 -8.74 16.70 5.99
N GLU A 72 -7.84 15.74 5.71
CA GLU A 72 -6.39 15.91 5.78
C GLU A 72 -5.71 14.92 4.82
N LEU A 73 -4.75 15.39 4.04
CA LEU A 73 -3.86 14.58 3.21
C LEU A 73 -2.43 14.60 3.77
N VAL A 74 -1.98 13.49 4.34
CA VAL A 74 -0.64 13.34 4.88
C VAL A 74 0.23 12.56 3.90
N PHE A 75 1.42 13.07 3.64
CA PHE A 75 2.41 12.41 2.80
C PHE A 75 3.52 11.80 3.65
N SER A 76 3.98 10.61 3.31
CA SER A 76 5.21 10.04 3.85
C SER A 76 6.21 9.78 2.73
N ASP A 77 7.41 10.35 2.85
CA ASP A 77 8.48 10.16 1.88
C ASP A 77 9.88 10.42 2.49
N PHE A 78 10.94 10.15 1.74
CA PHE A 78 12.29 10.51 2.15
C PHE A 78 12.57 11.99 1.93
N ALA A 79 13.36 12.59 2.84
CA ALA A 79 13.75 14.00 2.74
C ALA A 79 14.52 14.33 1.45
N SER A 80 15.20 13.33 0.87
CA SER A 80 15.91 13.44 -0.41
C SER A 80 15.01 13.80 -1.59
N ASP A 81 13.72 13.48 -1.51
CA ASP A 81 12.77 13.63 -2.62
C ASP A 81 11.92 14.91 -2.52
N ARG A 82 12.18 15.77 -1.51
CA ARG A 82 11.46 17.03 -1.29
C ARG A 82 11.40 17.93 -2.53
N ASN A 83 12.48 17.98 -3.30
CA ASN A 83 12.56 18.78 -4.53
C ASN A 83 11.61 18.30 -5.64
N LEU A 84 11.14 17.05 -5.58
CA LEU A 84 10.12 16.54 -6.50
C LEU A 84 8.73 17.09 -6.17
N HIS A 85 8.48 17.37 -4.88
CA HIS A 85 7.18 17.79 -4.36
C HIS A 85 6.87 19.27 -4.60
N GLU A 86 7.89 20.12 -4.57
CA GLU A 86 7.77 21.58 -4.74
C GLU A 86 7.07 22.02 -6.03
N ARG A 87 7.02 21.13 -7.03
CA ARG A 87 6.43 21.40 -8.34
C ARG A 87 4.91 21.33 -8.38
N TRP A 88 4.30 20.60 -7.45
CA TRP A 88 2.87 20.26 -7.50
C TRP A 88 2.15 20.48 -6.18
N VAL A 89 2.84 20.45 -5.04
CA VAL A 89 2.22 20.55 -3.72
C VAL A 89 1.40 21.84 -3.52
N GLY A 90 1.86 22.95 -4.10
CA GLY A 90 1.18 24.25 -3.98
C GLY A 90 -0.14 24.35 -4.73
N GLU A 91 -0.48 23.34 -5.53
CA GLU A 91 -1.73 23.29 -6.30
C GLU A 91 -2.86 22.55 -5.56
N LEU A 92 -2.52 21.82 -4.49
CA LEU A 92 -3.49 21.09 -3.67
C LEU A 92 -4.39 22.03 -2.87
N GLN A 93 -5.68 21.69 -2.78
CA GLN A 93 -6.67 22.50 -2.08
C GLN A 93 -6.93 22.01 -0.65
N SER A 94 -6.90 20.70 -0.42
CA SER A 94 -7.11 20.10 0.90
C SER A 94 -5.96 20.40 1.85
N PRO A 95 -6.23 20.46 3.18
CA PRO A 95 -5.18 20.56 4.20
C PRO A 95 -4.19 19.40 4.05
N HIS A 96 -2.90 19.72 3.98
CA HIS A 96 -1.88 18.71 3.74
C HIS A 96 -0.57 18.99 4.48
N ARG A 97 0.19 17.91 4.72
CA ARG A 97 1.54 17.98 5.31
C ARG A 97 2.39 16.78 4.92
N PHE A 98 3.70 16.93 5.09
CA PHE A 98 4.68 15.86 4.89
C PHE A 98 5.26 15.40 6.22
N VAL A 99 5.40 14.09 6.37
CA VAL A 99 6.25 13.43 7.36
C VAL A 99 7.43 12.83 6.61
N TYR A 100 8.59 13.46 6.76
CA TYR A 100 9.81 13.02 6.08
C TYR A 100 10.62 12.06 6.93
N GLY A 101 11.03 10.94 6.34
CA GLY A 101 11.89 9.96 6.99
C GLY A 101 11.59 8.54 6.57
N ASP A 102 12.25 7.59 7.24
CA ASP A 102 11.93 6.19 7.05
C ASP A 102 10.54 5.90 7.65
N LEU A 103 9.59 5.51 6.80
CA LEU A 103 8.23 5.17 7.20
C LEU A 103 8.20 4.17 8.38
N ARG A 104 9.15 3.23 8.45
CA ARG A 104 9.22 2.23 9.53
C ARG A 104 9.41 2.85 10.91
N GLN A 105 9.91 4.09 10.96
CA GLN A 105 10.29 4.82 12.17
C GLN A 105 9.54 6.15 12.31
N ALA A 106 8.56 6.43 11.44
CA ALA A 106 7.83 7.69 11.40
C ALA A 106 6.84 7.82 12.56
N ARG A 107 7.35 8.08 13.78
CA ARG A 107 6.54 8.20 15.01
C ARG A 107 5.47 9.29 14.91
N GLU A 108 5.75 10.34 14.16
CA GLU A 108 4.80 11.42 13.87
C GLU A 108 3.48 10.92 13.26
N LEU A 109 3.49 9.80 12.53
CA LEU A 109 2.26 9.19 12.00
C LEU A 109 1.48 8.38 13.05
N LEU A 110 2.13 7.93 14.12
CA LEU A 110 1.48 7.25 15.25
C LEU A 110 0.86 8.24 16.24
N ASP A 111 1.38 9.47 16.27
CA ASP A 111 0.93 10.54 17.18
C ASP A 111 -0.30 11.31 16.65
N VAL A 112 -0.81 10.94 15.47
CA VAL A 112 -1.94 11.61 14.82
C VAL A 112 -3.16 10.68 14.78
N GLU A 113 -4.34 11.24 14.52
CA GLU A 113 -5.53 10.43 14.31
C GLU A 113 -5.32 9.46 13.12
N PRO A 114 -5.66 8.16 13.28
CA PRO A 114 -5.47 7.17 12.25
C PRO A 114 -6.18 7.51 10.93
N PHE A 115 -5.63 6.99 9.83
CA PHE A 115 -6.13 7.22 8.48
C PHE A 115 -7.27 6.28 8.13
N ASP A 116 -8.25 6.79 7.38
CA ASP A 116 -9.34 5.98 6.81
C ASP A 116 -8.88 5.27 5.54
N LEU A 117 -7.98 5.91 4.78
CA LEU A 117 -7.47 5.42 3.51
C LEU A 117 -5.96 5.64 3.39
N VAL A 118 -5.25 4.61 2.94
CA VAL A 118 -3.81 4.64 2.67
C VAL A 118 -3.55 4.31 1.20
N PHE A 119 -2.76 5.13 0.53
CA PHE A 119 -2.17 4.84 -0.78
C PHE A 119 -0.73 4.38 -0.59
N PHE A 120 -0.46 3.11 -0.91
CA PHE A 120 0.87 2.50 -0.84
C PHE A 120 1.20 1.85 -2.20
N LEU A 121 1.50 2.69 -3.18
CA LEU A 121 1.58 2.29 -4.59
C LEU A 121 3.03 2.26 -5.06
N GLY A 122 3.52 1.10 -5.47
CA GLY A 122 4.84 0.96 -6.10
C GLY A 122 6.02 1.18 -5.15
N VAL A 123 5.81 1.06 -3.84
CA VAL A 123 6.84 1.32 -2.81
C VAL A 123 7.45 0.04 -2.25
N LEU A 124 6.64 -1.00 -1.99
CA LEU A 124 7.07 -2.17 -1.21
C LEU A 124 8.33 -2.83 -1.77
N TYR A 125 8.37 -3.09 -3.07
CA TYR A 125 9.47 -3.82 -3.72
C TYR A 125 10.82 -3.09 -3.69
N HIS A 126 10.85 -1.81 -3.28
CA HIS A 126 12.10 -1.06 -3.08
C HIS A 126 12.76 -1.35 -1.72
N SER A 127 12.12 -2.13 -0.85
CA SER A 127 12.58 -2.39 0.51
C SER A 127 12.68 -3.88 0.80
N ILE A 128 13.72 -4.32 1.49
CA ILE A 128 13.77 -5.69 2.04
C ILE A 128 12.89 -5.86 3.29
N HIS A 129 12.32 -4.78 3.81
CA HIS A 129 11.62 -4.73 5.10
C HIS A 129 10.10 -4.69 4.92
N HIS A 130 9.56 -5.62 4.13
CA HIS A 130 8.13 -5.64 3.81
C HIS A 130 7.23 -5.69 5.05
N ILE A 131 7.50 -6.63 5.95
CA ILE A 131 6.68 -6.86 7.15
C ILE A 131 6.66 -5.63 8.08
N PRO A 132 7.81 -5.02 8.46
CA PRO A 132 7.79 -3.78 9.23
C PRO A 132 7.01 -2.63 8.56
N LEU A 133 7.09 -2.50 7.24
CA LEU A 133 6.37 -1.47 6.50
C LEU A 133 4.85 -1.72 6.54
N LEU A 134 4.40 -2.91 6.17
CA LEU A 134 2.98 -3.27 6.18
C LEU A 134 2.37 -3.21 7.60
N GLY A 135 3.16 -3.57 8.63
CA GLY A 135 2.75 -3.45 10.03
C GLY A 135 2.65 -1.99 10.49
N MET A 136 3.56 -1.11 10.03
CA MET A 136 3.43 0.33 10.28
C MET A 136 2.16 0.89 9.63
N LEU A 137 1.88 0.51 8.38
CA LEU A 137 0.66 0.92 7.67
C LEU A 137 -0.60 0.45 8.40
N ASN A 138 -0.61 -0.78 8.95
CA ASN A 138 -1.71 -1.24 9.78
C ASN A 138 -1.88 -0.34 11.02
N ARG A 139 -0.80 -0.03 11.74
CA ARG A 139 -0.86 0.80 12.96
C ARG A 139 -1.45 2.18 12.73
N VAL A 140 -1.07 2.83 11.65
CA VAL A 140 -1.55 4.19 11.33
C VAL A 140 -2.93 4.20 10.67
N THR A 141 -3.47 3.04 10.29
CA THR A 141 -4.81 2.92 9.70
C THR A 141 -5.82 2.60 10.79
N ARG A 142 -7.00 3.23 10.76
CA ARG A 142 -8.10 2.88 11.68
C ARG A 142 -8.61 1.46 11.43
N SER A 143 -9.23 0.85 12.43
CA SER A 143 -10.02 -0.38 12.21
C SER A 143 -11.15 -0.13 11.20
N GLY A 144 -11.28 -1.02 10.20
CA GLY A 144 -12.16 -0.85 9.03
C GLY A 144 -11.64 0.16 7.98
N GLY A 145 -10.45 0.72 8.18
CA GLY A 145 -9.74 1.53 7.19
C GLY A 145 -9.17 0.67 6.07
N THR A 146 -8.84 1.30 4.95
CA THR A 146 -8.45 0.61 3.71
C THR A 146 -7.07 1.05 3.24
N MET A 147 -6.30 0.13 2.68
CA MET A 147 -5.09 0.42 1.93
C MET A 147 -5.28 0.02 0.47
N LEU A 148 -5.10 0.97 -0.45
CA LEU A 148 -4.85 0.68 -1.85
C LEU A 148 -3.36 0.40 -2.01
N PHE A 149 -3.05 -0.82 -2.41
CA PHE A 149 -1.69 -1.34 -2.39
C PHE A 149 -1.28 -1.86 -3.77
N GLU A 150 -0.14 -1.41 -4.27
CA GLU A 150 0.44 -1.91 -5.50
C GLU A 150 1.90 -2.29 -5.29
N THR A 151 2.31 -3.44 -5.85
CA THR A 151 3.71 -3.85 -5.87
C THR A 151 4.02 -4.68 -7.11
N THR A 152 5.30 -4.69 -7.49
CA THR A 152 5.86 -5.69 -8.39
C THR A 152 5.94 -7.04 -7.67
N ILE A 153 5.57 -8.12 -8.36
CA ILE A 153 5.65 -9.51 -7.92
C ILE A 153 6.56 -10.34 -8.85
N ASP A 154 7.23 -11.35 -8.29
CA ASP A 154 7.97 -12.35 -9.07
C ASP A 154 7.00 -13.48 -9.46
N PRO A 155 6.85 -13.80 -10.76
CA PRO A 155 5.94 -14.86 -11.19
C PRO A 155 6.47 -16.27 -10.92
N ARG A 156 7.76 -16.41 -10.54
CA ARG A 156 8.36 -17.72 -10.33
C ARG A 156 8.04 -18.25 -8.92
N PRO A 157 7.61 -19.51 -8.79
CA PRO A 157 7.26 -20.10 -7.50
C PRO A 157 8.47 -20.66 -6.71
N ASP A 158 9.70 -20.48 -7.20
CA ASP A 158 10.92 -21.08 -6.66
C ASP A 158 11.49 -20.35 -5.44
N ALA A 159 10.98 -19.15 -5.13
CA ALA A 159 11.39 -18.34 -3.99
C ALA A 159 10.20 -17.54 -3.45
N VAL A 160 10.21 -17.18 -2.17
CA VAL A 160 9.21 -16.25 -1.61
C VAL A 160 9.53 -14.79 -1.94
N LEU A 161 10.82 -14.46 -2.00
CA LEU A 161 11.34 -13.11 -2.21
C LEU A 161 12.59 -13.20 -3.08
N ARG A 162 12.73 -12.30 -4.05
CA ARG A 162 13.92 -12.20 -4.89
C ARG A 162 14.58 -10.84 -4.80
N LEU A 163 15.84 -10.85 -4.38
CA LEU A 163 16.68 -9.67 -4.38
C LEU A 163 17.25 -9.45 -5.78
N ARG A 164 17.06 -8.24 -6.32
CA ARG A 164 17.55 -7.82 -7.63
C ARG A 164 18.39 -6.57 -7.46
N TRP A 165 19.59 -6.58 -8.03
CA TRP A 165 20.42 -5.39 -8.17
C TRP A 165 20.25 -4.83 -9.58
N GLN A 166 19.96 -3.53 -9.70
CA GLN A 166 19.87 -2.83 -10.98
C GLN A 166 21.06 -1.86 -11.07
N PRO A 167 22.17 -2.25 -11.73
CA PRO A 167 23.38 -1.44 -11.82
C PRO A 167 23.12 -0.06 -12.42
N GLU A 168 22.21 0.03 -13.40
CA GLU A 168 21.92 1.25 -14.16
C GLU A 168 21.30 2.34 -13.28
N SER A 169 20.46 1.94 -12.31
CA SER A 169 19.85 2.86 -11.36
C SER A 169 20.56 2.89 -10.01
N GLY A 170 21.52 1.98 -9.77
CA GLY A 170 22.16 1.79 -8.46
C GLY A 170 21.18 1.37 -7.35
N LYS A 171 20.05 0.73 -7.71
CA LYS A 171 18.97 0.39 -6.76
C LYS A 171 18.88 -1.12 -6.56
N ALA A 172 18.72 -1.52 -5.31
CA ALA A 172 18.29 -2.86 -4.95
C ALA A 172 16.75 -2.92 -4.92
N LYS A 173 16.19 -4.05 -5.32
CA LYS A 173 14.76 -4.36 -5.20
C LYS A 173 14.59 -5.70 -4.50
N ALA A 174 13.59 -5.81 -3.65
CA ALA A 174 13.16 -7.06 -3.04
C ALA A 174 11.78 -7.39 -3.60
N VAL A 175 11.71 -8.30 -4.57
CA VAL A 175 10.47 -8.57 -5.31
C VAL A 175 9.81 -9.82 -4.73
N PRO A 176 8.67 -9.71 -4.03
CA PRO A 176 7.99 -10.85 -3.43
C PRO A 176 7.24 -11.65 -4.49
N THR A 177 6.94 -12.92 -4.25
CA THR A 177 5.90 -13.62 -5.03
C THR A 177 4.51 -13.18 -4.58
N LEU A 178 3.50 -13.46 -5.39
CA LEU A 178 2.10 -13.24 -4.98
C LEU A 178 1.76 -13.97 -3.68
N GLN A 179 2.27 -15.19 -3.49
CA GLN A 179 2.05 -15.95 -2.27
C GLN A 179 2.69 -15.28 -1.05
N ALA A 180 3.91 -14.75 -1.20
CA ALA A 180 4.57 -14.00 -0.14
C ALA A 180 3.77 -12.75 0.22
N VAL A 181 3.34 -11.94 -0.75
CA VAL A 181 2.50 -10.76 -0.51
C VAL A 181 1.25 -11.12 0.31
N ARG A 182 0.55 -12.20 -0.05
CA ARG A 182 -0.63 -12.65 0.67
C ARG A 182 -0.33 -13.01 2.13
N MET A 183 0.78 -13.69 2.37
CA MET A 183 1.22 -14.04 3.73
C MET A 183 1.61 -12.79 4.52
N GLU A 184 2.38 -11.89 3.91
CA GLU A 184 2.84 -10.65 4.54
C GLU A 184 1.67 -9.75 4.95
N LEU A 185 0.65 -9.61 4.11
CA LEU A 185 -0.59 -8.89 4.43
C LEU A 185 -1.34 -9.53 5.60
N ALA A 186 -1.56 -10.85 5.56
CA ALA A 186 -2.24 -11.57 6.64
C ALA A 186 -1.50 -11.44 7.98
N TRP A 187 -0.16 -11.55 7.96
CA TRP A 187 0.69 -11.43 9.15
C TRP A 187 0.74 -10.03 9.73
N THR A 188 0.23 -9.04 9.00
CA THR A 188 0.21 -7.63 9.41
C THR A 188 -1.21 -7.09 9.56
N GLY A 189 -2.21 -7.98 9.71
CA GLY A 189 -3.59 -7.61 10.08
C GLY A 189 -4.46 -7.10 8.92
N TRP A 190 -4.01 -7.29 7.68
CA TRP A 190 -4.76 -6.99 6.47
C TRP A 190 -5.44 -8.26 5.95
N ARG A 191 -6.56 -8.66 6.56
CA ARG A 191 -7.15 -9.98 6.29
C ARG A 191 -8.26 -10.02 5.27
N SER A 192 -8.91 -8.90 4.95
CA SER A 192 -9.81 -8.84 3.80
C SER A 192 -9.06 -8.22 2.63
N VAL A 193 -8.59 -9.08 1.72
CA VAL A 193 -7.73 -8.70 0.59
C VAL A 193 -8.44 -9.02 -0.71
N ARG A 194 -8.62 -8.00 -1.53
CA ARG A 194 -9.09 -8.12 -2.90
C ARG A 194 -7.96 -7.83 -3.86
N ARG A 195 -7.65 -8.76 -4.77
CA ARG A 195 -6.72 -8.53 -5.88
C ARG A 195 -7.50 -8.25 -7.15
N PHE A 196 -7.14 -7.17 -7.84
CA PHE A 196 -7.74 -6.89 -9.15
C PHE A 196 -6.96 -7.60 -10.27
N THR A 197 -7.54 -8.66 -10.84
CA THR A 197 -6.85 -9.52 -11.82
C THR A 197 -6.83 -8.94 -13.22
N ASP A 198 -7.71 -7.99 -13.52
CA ASP A 198 -7.72 -7.25 -14.78
C ASP A 198 -6.75 -6.04 -14.77
N TYR A 199 -6.11 -5.71 -13.64
CA TYR A 199 -5.05 -4.71 -13.61
C TYR A 199 -3.80 -5.26 -14.31
N ARG A 200 -3.42 -4.66 -15.46
CA ARG A 200 -2.23 -5.01 -16.26
C ARG A 200 -2.00 -6.52 -16.41
N PRO A 201 -2.93 -7.25 -17.06
CA PRO A 201 -2.86 -8.71 -17.16
C PRO A 201 -1.58 -9.14 -17.87
N GLY A 202 -0.89 -10.13 -17.29
CA GLY A 202 0.39 -10.64 -17.80
C GLY A 202 1.62 -9.80 -17.41
N SER A 203 1.44 -8.68 -16.72
CA SER A 203 2.56 -7.93 -16.13
C SER A 203 3.03 -8.55 -14.79
N SER A 204 4.14 -8.03 -14.27
CA SER A 204 4.60 -8.33 -12.92
C SER A 204 3.99 -7.40 -11.86
N GLU A 205 3.06 -6.50 -12.21
CA GLU A 205 2.45 -5.61 -11.23
C GLU A 205 1.17 -6.25 -10.67
N ALA A 206 0.94 -6.07 -9.37
CA ALA A 206 -0.25 -6.54 -8.70
C ALA A 206 -0.86 -5.43 -7.85
N LEU A 207 -2.18 -5.24 -7.98
CA LEU A 207 -2.96 -4.23 -7.29
C LEU A 207 -3.96 -4.90 -6.36
N PHE A 208 -4.05 -4.37 -5.15
CA PHE A 208 -4.85 -4.89 -4.07
C PHE A 208 -5.63 -3.78 -3.37
N LEU A 209 -6.82 -4.13 -2.88
CA LEU A 209 -7.52 -3.40 -1.86
C LEU A 209 -7.50 -4.23 -0.58
N CYS A 210 -6.97 -3.67 0.49
CA CYS A 210 -6.76 -4.36 1.76
C CYS A 210 -7.53 -3.63 2.85
N GLU A 211 -8.49 -4.28 3.51
CA GLU A 211 -9.16 -3.72 4.68
C GLU A 211 -8.48 -4.20 5.96
N LYS A 212 -8.28 -3.26 6.90
CA LYS A 212 -7.76 -3.56 8.23
C LYS A 212 -8.86 -4.21 9.07
N THR A 213 -8.64 -5.47 9.43
CA THR A 213 -9.54 -6.28 10.26
C THR A 213 -9.04 -6.45 11.69
N ASP A 214 -7.73 -6.34 11.90
CA ASP A 214 -7.09 -6.51 13.20
C ASP A 214 -6.15 -5.35 13.52
N GLU A 215 -6.10 -4.98 14.79
CA GLU A 215 -5.14 -4.01 15.29
C GLU A 215 -3.83 -4.68 15.68
N LEU A 216 -2.74 -4.16 15.13
CA LEU A 216 -1.39 -4.56 15.51
C LEU A 216 -0.81 -3.57 16.51
N ALA A 217 -0.65 -3.95 17.78
CA ALA A 217 0.01 -3.09 18.75
C ALA A 217 1.52 -2.92 18.44
N GLU A 218 2.11 -1.81 18.87
CA GLU A 218 3.56 -1.63 18.77
C GLU A 218 4.27 -2.70 19.62
N GLY A 219 5.22 -3.42 19.01
CA GLY A 219 5.95 -4.50 19.67
C GLY A 219 5.18 -5.81 19.86
N ALA A 220 3.95 -5.92 19.33
CA ALA A 220 3.22 -7.19 19.32
C ALA A 220 3.96 -8.27 18.52
N ASP A 221 3.86 -9.52 18.97
CA ASP A 221 4.32 -10.65 18.18
C ASP A 221 3.38 -10.80 16.97
N LEU A 222 3.93 -10.78 15.76
CA LEU A 222 3.14 -10.97 14.55
C LEU A 222 2.48 -12.35 14.51
N ALA A 223 3.03 -13.33 15.24
CA ALA A 223 2.41 -14.63 15.44
C ALA A 223 1.05 -14.53 16.15
N ASP A 224 0.83 -13.54 17.01
CA ASP A 224 -0.44 -13.35 17.72
C ASP A 224 -1.56 -13.01 16.75
N VAL A 225 -1.24 -12.28 15.66
CA VAL A 225 -2.21 -11.97 14.61
C VAL A 225 -2.67 -13.27 13.96
N VAL A 226 -1.76 -14.17 13.60
CA VAL A 226 -2.01 -15.37 12.76
C VAL A 226 -2.27 -16.67 13.52
N THR A 227 -2.33 -16.61 14.85
CA THR A 227 -2.66 -17.78 15.66
C THR A 227 -4.16 -18.07 15.51
N PRO A 228 -4.57 -19.25 15.02
CA PRO A 228 -5.97 -19.63 15.04
C PRO A 228 -6.47 -19.52 16.48
N HIS A 229 -7.60 -18.84 16.70
CA HIS A 229 -8.18 -18.71 18.03
C HIS A 229 -8.47 -20.12 18.57
N ARG A 230 -7.53 -20.69 19.35
CA ARG A 230 -7.73 -22.01 19.94
C ARG A 230 -8.85 -21.85 20.94
N PRO A 231 -10.00 -22.55 20.78
CA PRO A 231 -11.00 -22.55 21.84
C PRO A 231 -10.32 -23.06 23.12
N PRO A 232 -10.63 -22.46 24.29
CA PRO A 232 -10.03 -22.86 25.54
C PRO A 232 -10.25 -24.37 25.73
N VAL A 233 -9.17 -25.10 26.00
CA VAL A 233 -9.26 -26.51 26.36
C VAL A 233 -10.08 -26.60 27.64
N PRO A 234 -11.20 -27.34 27.68
CA PRO A 234 -11.96 -27.50 28.90
C PRO A 234 -11.04 -28.08 29.98
N SER A 235 -10.96 -27.41 31.13
CA SER A 235 -10.28 -27.95 32.31
C SER A 235 -10.91 -29.30 32.65
N ARG A 236 -10.10 -30.35 32.68
CA ARG A 236 -10.50 -31.69 33.14
C ARG A 236 -10.61 -31.72 34.66
#